data_AF-A0A0Q6A2F6-F1
#
_entry.id   AF-A0A0Q6A2F6-F1
#
_cell.length_a   1.000
_cell.length_b   1.000
_cell.length_c   1.000
_cell.angle_alpha   90.00
_cell.angle_beta   90.00
_cell.angle_gamma   90.00
#
_symmetry.space_group_name_H-M   'P 1'
#
loop_
_entity.id
_entity.type
_entity.pdbx_description
1 polymer ?
#
loop_
_entity_poly.entity_id
_entity_poly.type
_entity_poly.pdbx_seq_one_letter_code
_entity_poly.pdbx_strand_id
1 'polypeptide(L)'
;MNQNETTFYQNGSVTVTQSRFVTYSKTYAMRNISSVHIFEIGKNRVAPIIMILIAVPFLFGYSFWIGLIIIALGILWLVSIKNEYAVRISTNAGEANSIVSKDRKYISEIVNALNDAIIHRG
;
A
#
# COMPACT_ATOMS: atom_id res chain seq x y z
N MET A 1 14.89 -33.41 4.09
CA MET A 1 13.85 -32.65 4.80
C MET A 1 14.57 -31.80 5.84
N ASN A 2 14.86 -30.53 5.54
CA ASN A 2 15.80 -29.74 6.35
C ASN A 2 15.07 -28.85 7.37
N GLN A 3 15.23 -29.22 8.65
CA GLN A 3 15.44 -28.39 9.85
C GLN A 3 14.50 -27.17 10.08
N ASN A 4 13.43 -27.38 10.86
CA ASN A 4 12.69 -26.42 11.71
C ASN A 4 12.84 -24.91 11.43
N GLU A 5 12.48 -24.43 10.23
CA GLU A 5 12.26 -22.99 10.05
C GLU A 5 10.97 -22.58 10.77
N THR A 6 11.10 -21.70 11.77
CA THR A 6 9.93 -21.09 12.41
C THR A 6 9.24 -20.19 11.37
N THR A 7 7.95 -20.46 11.17
CA THR A 7 7.09 -19.67 10.28
C THR A 7 6.31 -18.70 11.14
N PHE A 8 6.55 -17.41 10.96
CA PHE A 8 5.91 -16.34 11.74
C PHE A 8 4.57 -15.94 11.12
N TYR A 9 4.45 -16.03 9.80
CA TYR A 9 3.23 -15.72 9.09
C TYR A 9 3.17 -16.47 7.77
N GLN A 10 2.01 -17.06 7.47
CA GLN A 10 1.75 -17.68 6.19
C GLN A 10 0.33 -17.38 5.75
N ASN A 11 0.23 -16.67 4.64
CA ASN A 11 -1.00 -16.44 3.90
C ASN A 11 -0.70 -16.83 2.45
N GLY A 12 -1.68 -17.32 1.68
CA GLY A 12 -1.42 -17.96 0.37
C GLY A 12 -0.54 -17.17 -0.60
N SER A 13 -0.46 -15.84 -0.46
CA SER A 13 0.37 -14.95 -1.28
C SER A 13 1.67 -14.44 -0.60
N VAL A 14 1.83 -14.64 0.71
CA VAL A 14 2.94 -14.11 1.52
C VAL A 14 3.36 -15.11 2.60
N THR A 15 4.63 -15.47 2.62
CA THR A 15 5.22 -16.33 3.66
C THR A 15 6.40 -15.61 4.33
N VAL A 16 6.34 -15.50 5.65
CA VAL A 16 7.39 -14.96 6.50
C VAL A 16 7.95 -16.10 7.34
N THR A 17 9.21 -16.45 7.10
CA THR A 17 9.97 -17.39 7.95
C THR A 17 11.18 -16.68 8.56
N GLN A 18 11.84 -17.35 9.50
CA GLN A 18 13.06 -16.86 10.13
C GLN A 18 14.18 -16.48 9.14
N SER A 19 14.27 -17.17 8.00
CA SER A 19 15.36 -17.01 7.03
C SER A 19 14.97 -16.20 5.80
N ARG A 20 13.68 -16.20 5.43
CA ARG A 20 13.19 -15.64 4.16
C ARG A 20 11.80 -15.03 4.31
N PHE A 21 11.65 -13.93 3.59
CA PHE A 21 10.37 -13.29 3.33
C PHE A 21 10.03 -13.45 1.86
N VAL A 22 9.00 -14.26 1.58
CA VAL A 22 8.54 -14.59 0.23
C VAL A 22 7.21 -13.91 -0.01
N THR A 23 7.15 -13.12 -1.07
CA THR A 23 5.94 -12.53 -1.63
C THR A 23 5.65 -13.14 -3.00
N TYR A 24 4.50 -12.83 -3.60
CA TYR A 24 4.10 -13.37 -4.90
C TYR A 24 5.17 -13.27 -6.01
N SER A 25 5.96 -12.18 -6.03
CA SER A 25 6.93 -11.90 -7.10
C SER A 25 8.37 -11.75 -6.64
N LYS A 26 8.64 -11.71 -5.33
CA LYS A 26 9.97 -11.41 -4.80
C LYS A 26 10.26 -12.20 -3.52
N THR A 27 11.49 -12.68 -3.41
CA THR A 27 12.02 -13.33 -2.22
C THR A 27 13.15 -12.50 -1.65
N TYR A 28 13.03 -12.18 -0.38
CA TYR A 28 14.02 -11.42 0.37
C TYR A 28 14.62 -12.31 1.45
N ALA A 29 15.95 -12.35 1.52
CA ALA A 29 16.62 -13.01 2.64
C ALA A 29 16.46 -12.14 3.88
N MET A 30 15.94 -12.70 4.98
CA MET A 30 15.74 -11.95 6.22
C MET A 30 17.02 -11.29 6.70
N ARG A 31 18.17 -11.95 6.50
CA ARG A 31 19.51 -11.43 6.85
C ARG A 31 19.82 -10.03 6.30
N ASN A 32 19.26 -9.70 5.14
CA ASN A 32 19.54 -8.46 4.42
C ASN A 32 18.54 -7.34 4.75
N ILE A 33 17.48 -7.66 5.50
CA ILE A 33 16.47 -6.70 5.93
C ILE A 33 16.93 -6.11 7.27
N SER A 34 17.09 -4.79 7.31
CA SER A 34 17.49 -4.04 8.51
C SER A 34 16.29 -3.53 9.30
N SER A 35 15.23 -3.08 8.61
CA SER A 35 13.99 -2.63 9.23
C SER A 35 12.80 -2.80 8.31
N VAL A 36 11.60 -2.89 8.88
CA VAL A 36 10.34 -2.98 8.16
C VAL A 36 9.32 -2.02 8.74
N HIS A 37 8.54 -1.37 7.88
CA HIS A 37 7.50 -0.45 8.30
C HIS A 37 6.37 -0.37 7.27
N ILE A 38 5.22 0.17 7.70
CA ILE A 38 4.08 0.44 6.84
C ILE A 38 4.35 1.75 6.09
N PHE A 39 4.33 1.72 4.77
CA PHE A 39 4.44 2.90 3.93
C PHE A 39 3.09 3.21 3.27
N GLU A 40 2.55 4.39 3.50
CA GLU A 40 1.29 4.82 2.89
C GLU A 40 1.55 5.48 1.53
N ILE A 41 1.03 4.87 0.47
CA ILE A 41 1.04 5.41 -0.88
C ILE A 41 -0.20 6.29 -1.03
N GLY A 42 -0.01 7.58 -0.78
CA GLY A 42 -1.04 8.60 -1.01
C GLY A 42 -1.36 8.70 -2.50
N LYS A 43 -2.59 8.33 -2.89
CA LYS A 43 -3.04 8.48 -4.28
C LYS A 43 -3.41 9.93 -4.54
N ASN A 44 -2.97 10.47 -5.69
CA ASN A 44 -3.14 11.88 -6.00
C ASN A 44 -4.63 12.25 -6.15
N ARG A 45 -5.10 13.19 -5.31
CA ARG A 45 -6.48 13.72 -5.33
C ARG A 45 -6.57 15.06 -6.05
N VAL A 46 -5.46 15.60 -6.56
CA VAL A 46 -5.42 16.90 -7.24
C VAL A 46 -6.24 16.89 -8.52
N ALA A 47 -6.20 15.80 -9.30
CA ALA A 47 -6.94 15.69 -10.56
C ALA A 47 -8.47 15.88 -10.40
N PRO A 48 -9.19 15.16 -9.52
CA PRO A 48 -10.62 15.40 -9.33
C PRO A 48 -10.92 16.76 -8.71
N ILE A 49 -10.04 17.32 -7.88
CA ILE A 49 -10.20 18.68 -7.34
C ILE A 49 -10.16 19.73 -8.46
N ILE A 50 -9.19 19.64 -9.37
CA ILE A 50 -9.10 20.53 -10.54
C ILE A 50 -10.34 20.39 -11.42
N MET A 51 -10.82 19.17 -11.65
CA MET A 51 -12.04 18.91 -12.42
C MET A 51 -13.27 19.59 -11.80
N ILE A 52 -13.44 19.51 -10.48
CA ILE A 52 -14.53 20.20 -9.78
C ILE A 52 -14.37 21.72 -9.91
N LEU A 53 -13.15 22.24 -9.79
CA LEU A 53 -12.89 23.68 -9.89
C LEU A 53 -13.20 24.22 -11.29
N ILE A 54 -12.86 23.47 -12.34
CA ILE A 54 -13.21 23.79 -13.74
C ILE A 54 -14.72 23.74 -13.97
N ALA A 55 -15.47 22.92 -13.21
CA ALA A 55 -16.92 22.82 -13.34
C ALA A 55 -17.67 24.01 -12.73
N VAL A 56 -17.08 24.74 -11.78
CA VAL A 56 -17.74 25.87 -11.09
C VAL A 56 -18.19 26.98 -12.06
N PRO A 57 -17.38 27.47 -13.02
CA PRO A 57 -17.82 28.44 -14.03
C PRO A 57 -19.02 27.99 -14.88
N PHE A 58 -19.18 26.68 -15.11
CA PHE A 58 -20.30 26.15 -15.90
C PHE A 58 -21.65 26.32 -15.20
N LEU A 59 -21.66 26.45 -13.87
CA LEU A 59 -22.87 26.75 -13.10
C LEU A 59 -23.39 28.18 -13.31
N PHE A 60 -22.51 29.12 -13.72
CA PHE A 60 -22.84 30.55 -13.82
C PHE A 60 -23.02 31.05 -15.26
N GLY A 61 -22.61 30.29 -16.28
CA GLY A 61 -22.57 30.79 -17.67
C GLY A 61 -23.31 29.94 -18.71
N TYR A 62 -22.91 28.67 -18.87
CA TYR A 62 -23.31 27.86 -20.04
C TYR A 62 -24.55 27.00 -19.81
N SER A 63 -24.52 26.12 -18.80
CA SER A 63 -25.64 25.23 -18.51
C SER A 63 -25.48 24.66 -17.11
N PHE A 64 -26.40 25.07 -16.23
CA PHE A 64 -26.43 24.65 -14.83
C PHE A 64 -26.39 23.13 -14.67
N TRP A 65 -27.16 22.41 -15.50
CA TRP A 65 -27.25 20.94 -15.45
C TRP A 65 -25.93 20.26 -15.80
N ILE A 66 -25.17 20.79 -16.76
CA ILE A 66 -23.87 20.24 -17.15
C ILE A 66 -22.85 20.44 -16.03
N GLY A 67 -22.81 21.64 -15.44
CA GLY A 67 -21.94 21.91 -14.28
C GLY A 67 -22.25 20.98 -13.11
N LEU A 68 -23.54 20.76 -12.81
CA LEU A 68 -23.98 19.85 -11.75
C LEU A 68 -23.51 18.40 -11.97
N ILE A 69 -23.64 17.89 -13.20
CA ILE A 69 -23.21 16.52 -13.55
C ILE A 69 -21.70 16.37 -13.40
N ILE A 70 -20.91 17.34 -13.88
CA ILE A 70 -19.44 17.28 -13.79
C ILE A 70 -18.98 17.32 -12.33
N ILE A 71 -19.61 18.15 -11.49
CA ILE A 71 -19.32 18.19 -10.05
C ILE A 71 -19.65 16.85 -9.39
N ALA A 72 -20.82 16.28 -9.69
CA ALA A 72 -21.22 14.97 -9.17
C ALA A 72 -20.21 13.87 -9.54
N LEU A 73 -19.76 13.83 -10.80
CA LEU A 73 -18.74 12.89 -11.27
C LEU A 73 -17.38 13.12 -10.58
N GLY A 74 -16.99 14.38 -10.38
CA GLY A 74 -15.75 14.73 -9.69
C GLY A 74 -15.75 14.29 -8.24
N ILE A 75 -16.87 14.47 -7.53
CA ILE A 75 -17.06 14.01 -6.16
C ILE A 75 -17.02 12.47 -6.10
N LEU A 76 -17.74 11.78 -6.98
CA LEU A 76 -17.73 10.31 -7.04
C LEU A 76 -16.32 9.76 -7.28
N TRP A 77 -15.56 10.41 -8.17
CA TRP A 77 -14.18 10.03 -8.42
C TRP A 77 -13.30 10.26 -7.18
N LEU A 78 -13.43 11.40 -6.52
CA LEU A 78 -12.67 11.74 -5.32
C LEU A 78 -12.93 10.74 -4.19
N VAL A 79 -14.18 10.34 -3.96
CA VAL A 79 -14.55 9.33 -2.95
C VAL A 79 -14.05 7.92 -3.33
N SER A 80 -13.92 7.63 -4.62
CA SER A 80 -13.41 6.35 -5.12
C SER A 80 -11.89 6.21 -4.97
N ILE A 81 -11.16 7.32 -4.75
CA ILE A 81 -9.72 7.30 -4.52
C ILE A 81 -9.42 6.83 -3.09
N LYS A 82 -9.10 5.54 -2.97
CA LYS A 82 -8.60 4.94 -1.73
C LYS A 82 -7.07 4.94 -1.72
N ASN A 83 -6.49 5.20 -0.54
CA ASN A 83 -5.05 5.10 -0.33
C ASN A 83 -4.62 3.63 -0.38
N GLU A 84 -3.37 3.39 -0.73
CA GLU A 84 -2.77 2.06 -0.74
C GLU A 84 -1.66 2.00 0.30
N TYR A 85 -1.47 0.84 0.91
CA TYR A 85 -0.49 0.60 1.95
C TYR A 85 0.52 -0.43 1.45
N ALA A 86 1.80 -0.15 1.65
CA ALA A 86 2.89 -1.02 1.24
C ALA A 86 3.68 -1.50 2.46
N VAL A 87 4.13 -2.75 2.41
CA VAL A 87 5.20 -3.21 3.31
C VAL A 87 6.51 -2.68 2.72
N ARG A 88 7.08 -1.67 3.37
CA ARG A 88 8.39 -1.14 2.99
C ARG A 88 9.46 -1.82 3.82
N ILE A 89 10.43 -2.38 3.12
CA ILE A 89 11.60 -3.01 3.71
C ILE A 89 12.81 -2.13 3.42
N SER A 90 13.65 -1.95 4.43
CA SER A 90 14.95 -1.30 4.29
C SER A 90 16.01 -2.40 4.28
N THR A 91 16.92 -2.33 3.30
CA THR A 91 18.02 -3.28 3.13
C THR A 91 19.32 -2.53 2.93
N ASN A 92 20.45 -3.25 2.96
CA ASN A 92 21.76 -2.65 2.66
C ASN A 92 21.85 -2.05 1.25
N ALA A 93 20.97 -2.45 0.32
CA ALA A 93 20.89 -1.92 -1.04
C ALA A 93 19.91 -0.73 -1.19
N GLY A 94 19.22 -0.35 -0.11
CA GLY A 94 18.20 0.70 -0.10
C GLY A 94 16.81 0.19 0.32
N GLU A 95 15.81 1.06 0.16
CA GLU A 95 14.41 0.78 0.50
C GLU A 95 13.64 0.21 -0.69
N ALA A 96 12.78 -0.77 -0.44
CA ALA A 96 11.91 -1.35 -1.45
C ALA A 96 10.51 -1.61 -0.91
N ASN A 97 9.49 -1.43 -1.77
CA ASN A 97 8.13 -1.86 -1.48
C ASN A 97 7.99 -3.33 -1.93
N SER A 98 7.66 -4.23 -1.00
CA SER A 98 7.59 -5.67 -1.27
C SER A 98 6.19 -6.13 -1.70
N ILE A 99 5.16 -5.66 -1.00
CA ILE A 99 3.75 -5.90 -1.30
C ILE A 99 2.94 -4.64 -1.05
N VAL A 100 1.90 -4.43 -1.85
CA VAL A 100 0.97 -3.30 -1.75
C VAL A 100 -0.45 -3.85 -1.65
N SER A 101 -1.25 -3.28 -0.74
CA SER A 101 -2.66 -3.62 -0.57
C SER A 101 -3.45 -2.39 -0.12
N LYS A 102 -4.75 -2.35 -0.45
CA LYS A 102 -5.68 -1.33 0.08
C LYS A 102 -6.09 -1.60 1.53
N ASP A 103 -5.82 -2.81 2.02
CA ASP A 103 -6.12 -3.20 3.39
C ASP A 103 -4.94 -2.91 4.31
N ARG A 104 -5.08 -1.88 5.15
CA ARG A 104 -4.09 -1.50 6.15
C ARG A 104 -3.87 -2.60 7.18
N LYS A 105 -4.92 -3.33 7.56
CA LYS A 105 -4.84 -4.38 8.58
C LYS A 105 -3.97 -5.53 8.07
N TYR A 106 -4.22 -5.99 6.84
CA TYR A 106 -3.40 -7.01 6.18
C TYR A 106 -1.91 -6.63 6.12
N ILE A 107 -1.61 -5.38 5.72
CA ILE A 107 -0.23 -4.89 5.67
C ILE A 107 0.38 -4.81 7.07
N SER A 108 -0.38 -4.37 8.08
CA SER A 108 0.07 -4.30 9.47
C SER A 108 0.39 -5.67 10.04
N GLU A 109 -0.43 -6.70 9.77
CA GLU A 109 -0.18 -8.07 10.20
C GLU A 109 1.15 -8.60 9.64
N ILE A 110 1.43 -8.33 8.36
CA ILE A 110 2.70 -8.72 7.72
C ILE A 110 3.89 -7.98 8.34
N VAL A 111 3.78 -6.66 8.55
CA VAL A 111 4.87 -5.87 9.16
C VAL A 111 5.15 -6.35 10.58
N ASN A 112 4.12 -6.65 11.37
CA ASN A 112 4.28 -7.18 12.72
C ASN A 112 4.99 -8.54 12.71
N ALA A 113 4.56 -9.46 11.86
CA ALA A 113 5.21 -10.76 11.72
C ALA A 113 6.68 -10.66 11.26
N LEU A 114 6.99 -9.71 10.36
CA LEU A 114 8.36 -9.43 9.95
C LEU A 114 9.19 -8.85 11.09
N ASN A 115 8.64 -7.93 11.89
CA ASN A 115 9.30 -7.41 13.08
C ASN A 115 9.59 -8.51 14.10
N ASP A 116 8.62 -9.39 14.37
CA ASP A 116 8.81 -10.54 15.26
C ASP A 116 9.91 -11.47 14.74
N ALA A 117 9.95 -11.73 13.43
CA ALA A 117 11.00 -12.53 12.80
C ALA A 117 12.39 -11.88 12.88
N ILE A 118 12.48 -10.53 12.82
CA ILE A 118 13.74 -9.80 13.00
C ILE A 118 14.22 -9.90 14.45
N ILE A 119 13.32 -9.72 15.41
CA ILE A 119 13.66 -9.79 16.85
C ILE A 119 14.14 -11.18 17.22
N HIS A 120 13.46 -12.25 16.78
CA HIS A 120 13.86 -13.64 17.09
C HIS A 120 15.15 -14.08 16.37
N ARG A 121 15.63 -13.30 15.40
CA ARG A 121 16.93 -13.53 14.74
C ARG A 121 18.09 -12.85 15.47
N GLY A 122 17.80 -11.79 16.22
CA GLY A 122 18.77 -10.94 16.91
C GLY A 122 19.20 -11.47 18.26
#